data_AF-A0A7R7AHN6-F1
#
_entry.id   AF-A0A7R7AHN6-F1
#
_cell.length_a   1.000
_cell.length_b   1.000
_cell.length_c   1.000
_cell.angle_alpha   90.00
_cell.angle_beta   90.00
_cell.angle_gamma   90.00
#
_symmetry.space_group_name_H-M   'P 1'
#
loop_
_entity.id
_entity.type
_entity.pdbx_description
1 polymer ?
#
loop_
_entity_poly.entity_id
_entity_poly.type
_entity_poly.pdbx_seq_one_letter_code
_entity_poly.pdbx_strand_id
1 'polypeptide(L)'
;MTIFIRITSLLSGYFLAVTLASVLTRNEQWILLIISSLVAFLESTGNIYYSSNLDTSMKRVKIFLSLNYLKIGVLYGLFMDAFKLGS
;
A
#
# COMPACT_ATOMS: atom_id res chain seq x y z
N MET A 1 11.73 -15.43 11.62
CA MET A 1 10.48 -14.76 12.08
C MET A 1 10.27 -13.39 11.43
N THR A 2 11.28 -12.51 11.35
CA THR A 2 11.17 -11.19 10.70
C THR A 2 10.93 -11.23 9.18
N ILE A 3 11.52 -12.20 8.45
CA ILE A 3 11.30 -12.33 7.01
C ILE A 3 9.84 -12.70 6.69
N PHE A 4 9.23 -13.55 7.52
CA PHE A 4 7.85 -13.98 7.38
C PHE A 4 6.89 -12.80 7.53
N ILE A 5 7.11 -11.91 8.51
CA ILE A 5 6.34 -10.67 8.67
C ILE A 5 6.42 -9.78 7.43
N ARG A 6 7.61 -9.67 6.82
CA ARG A 6 7.81 -8.82 5.63
C ARG A 6 7.10 -9.38 4.41
N ILE A 7 7.24 -10.69 4.17
CA ILE A 7 6.59 -11.38 3.06
C ILE A 7 5.07 -11.35 3.22
N THR A 8 4.54 -11.64 4.41
CA THR A 8 3.09 -11.55 4.67
C THR A 8 2.55 -10.13 4.51
N SER A 9 3.28 -9.10 4.96
CA SER A 9 2.91 -7.70 4.73
C SER A 9 2.85 -7.37 3.23
N LEU A 10 3.83 -7.84 2.47
CA LEU A 10 3.90 -7.63 1.02
C LEU A 10 2.76 -8.33 0.29
N LEU A 11 2.52 -9.62 0.56
CA LEU A 11 1.41 -10.36 -0.07
C LEU A 11 0.05 -9.77 0.31
N SER A 12 -0.12 -9.32 1.55
CA SER A 12 -1.34 -8.64 1.98
C SER A 12 -1.55 -7.34 1.20
N GLY A 13 -0.51 -6.53 1.00
CA GLY A 13 -0.57 -5.33 0.16
C GLY A 13 -0.93 -5.64 -1.30
N TYR A 14 -0.34 -6.68 -1.88
CA TYR A 14 -0.67 -7.13 -3.24
C TYR A 14 -2.14 -7.59 -3.36
N PHE A 15 -2.62 -8.35 -2.39
CA PHE A 15 -4.02 -8.78 -2.36
C PHE A 15 -4.98 -7.58 -2.33
N LEU A 16 -4.71 -6.59 -1.48
CA LEU A 16 -5.50 -5.35 -1.44
C LEU A 16 -5.53 -4.65 -2.80
N ALA A 17 -4.38 -4.50 -3.46
CA ALA A 17 -4.33 -3.90 -4.80
C ALA A 17 -5.20 -4.63 -5.82
N VAL A 18 -5.14 -5.97 -5.86
CA VAL A 18 -5.96 -6.76 -6.79
C VAL A 18 -7.45 -6.60 -6.49
N THR A 19 -7.84 -6.56 -5.22
CA THR A 19 -9.24 -6.31 -4.85
C THR A 19 -9.71 -4.91 -5.21
N LEU A 20 -8.89 -3.87 -4.99
CA LEU A 20 -9.20 -2.49 -5.36
C LEU A 20 -9.34 -2.35 -6.88
N ALA A 21 -8.41 -2.92 -7.64
CA ALA A 21 -8.49 -2.99 -9.10
C ALA A 21 -9.78 -3.67 -9.58
N SER A 22 -10.16 -4.78 -8.96
CA SER A 22 -11.41 -5.48 -9.29
C SER A 22 -12.66 -4.63 -9.04
N VAL A 23 -12.65 -3.80 -7.98
CA VAL A 23 -13.76 -2.87 -7.68
C VAL A 23 -13.78 -1.71 -8.66
N LEU A 24 -12.61 -1.16 -9.02
CA LEU A 24 -12.47 -0.09 -10.01
C LEU A 24 -13.04 -0.50 -11.38
N THR A 25 -12.69 -1.69 -11.84
CA THR A 25 -13.13 -2.22 -13.15
C THR A 25 -14.62 -2.56 -13.17
N ARG A 26 -15.22 -2.88 -12.02
CA ARG A 26 -16.62 -3.30 -11.94
C ARG A 26 -17.61 -2.14 -11.86
N ASN A 27 -17.26 -1.03 -11.20
CA ASN A 27 -18.18 0.08 -10.96
C ASN A 27 -17.51 1.44 -11.18
N GLU A 28 -17.81 2.11 -12.30
CA GLU A 28 -17.21 3.41 -12.65
C GLU A 28 -17.43 4.53 -11.61
N GLN A 29 -18.53 4.46 -10.85
CA GLN A 29 -18.87 5.48 -9.84
C GLN A 29 -17.90 5.53 -8.65
N TRP A 30 -17.23 4.42 -8.33
CA TRP A 30 -16.35 4.34 -7.15
C TRP A 30 -14.90 4.72 -7.46
N ILE A 31 -14.58 5.01 -8.73
CA ILE A 31 -13.23 5.33 -9.19
C ILE A 31 -12.67 6.53 -8.42
N LEU A 32 -13.45 7.62 -8.31
CA LEU A 32 -13.00 8.85 -7.67
C LEU A 32 -12.70 8.64 -6.17
N LEU A 33 -13.55 7.89 -5.47
CA LEU A 33 -13.35 7.56 -4.04
C LEU A 33 -12.11 6.71 -3.81
N ILE A 34 -11.89 5.70 -4.65
CA ILE A 34 -10.73 4.79 -4.51
C ILE A 34 -9.44 5.53 -4.80
N ILE A 35 -9.38 6.33 -5.87
CA ILE A 35 -8.19 7.12 -6.22
C ILE A 35 -7.89 8.14 -5.12
N SER A 36 -8.90 8.87 -4.61
CA SER A 36 -8.68 9.83 -3.52
C SER A 36 -8.21 9.15 -2.24
N SER A 37 -8.78 7.98 -1.91
CA SER A 37 -8.35 7.20 -0.74
C SER A 37 -6.93 6.68 -0.89
N LEU A 38 -6.53 6.28 -2.10
CA LEU A 38 -5.18 5.81 -2.38
C LEU A 38 -4.16 6.95 -2.22
N VAL A 39 -4.44 8.12 -2.80
CA VAL A 39 -3.59 9.32 -2.69
C VAL A 39 -3.48 9.74 -1.23
N ALA A 40 -4.60 9.83 -0.49
CA ALA A 40 -4.60 10.17 0.92
C ALA A 40 -3.76 9.18 1.75
N PHE A 41 -3.81 7.89 1.45
CA PHE A 41 -2.98 6.88 2.10
C PHE A 41 -1.48 7.05 1.78
N LEU A 42 -1.13 7.31 0.52
CA LEU A 42 0.26 7.53 0.10
C LEU A 42 0.87 8.79 0.73
N GLU A 43 0.08 9.86 0.84
CA GLU A 43 0.49 11.13 1.43
C GLU A 43 0.54 11.04 2.97
N SER A 44 -0.47 10.43 3.59
CA SER A 44 -0.48 10.18 5.04
C SER A 44 0.73 9.36 5.47
N THR A 45 1.08 8.31 4.72
CA THR A 45 2.29 7.53 5.05
C THR A 45 3.55 8.37 4.90
N GLY A 46 3.67 9.20 3.86
CA GLY A 46 4.79 10.12 3.70
C GLY A 46 4.91 11.11 4.86
N ASN A 47 3.81 11.75 5.24
CA ASN A 47 3.78 12.68 6.35
C ASN A 47 4.13 12.00 7.68
N ILE A 48 3.68 10.77 7.92
CA ILE A 48 4.04 10.03 9.14
C ILE A 48 5.56 9.77 9.21
N TYR A 49 6.22 9.43 8.10
CA TYR A 49 7.68 9.23 8.09
C TYR A 49 8.44 10.53 8.38
N TYR A 50 8.06 11.63 7.73
CA TYR A 50 8.75 12.91 7.86
C TYR A 50 8.42 13.65 9.17
N SER A 51 7.17 13.59 9.64
CA SER A 51 6.74 14.21 10.89
C SER A 51 7.25 13.45 12.11
N SER A 52 7.56 12.16 11.98
CA SER A 52 8.26 11.43 13.03
C SER A 52 9.74 11.81 13.00
N ASN A 53 10.14 12.82 13.76
CA ASN A 53 11.51 12.90 14.27
C ASN A 53 11.72 11.60 15.05
N LEU A 54 12.34 10.60 14.42
CA LEU A 54 12.37 9.20 14.85
C LEU A 54 13.10 9.04 16.19
N ASP A 55 12.39 9.29 17.29
CA ASP A 55 12.77 8.78 18.60
C ASP A 55 12.78 7.25 18.53
N THR A 56 13.99 6.72 18.58
CA THR A 56 14.47 5.39 18.16
C THR A 56 13.95 4.24 19.02
N SER A 57 12.64 4.13 19.24
CA SER A 57 12.08 2.94 19.85
C SER A 57 12.03 1.80 18.83
N MET A 58 12.85 0.77 19.03
CA MET A 58 12.99 -0.39 18.13
C MET A 58 11.66 -1.05 17.73
N LYS A 59 10.60 -0.94 18.55
CA LYS A 59 9.25 -1.44 18.23
C LYS A 59 8.54 -0.62 17.16
N ARG A 60 8.60 0.72 17.21
CA ARG A 60 8.01 1.59 16.18
C ARG A 60 8.68 1.37 14.82
N VAL A 61 10.00 1.24 14.81
CA VAL A 61 10.77 0.97 13.58
C VAL A 61 10.31 -0.33 12.89
N LYS A 62 9.99 -1.39 13.63
CA LYS A 62 9.50 -2.66 13.04
C LYS A 62 8.11 -2.52 12.41
N ILE A 63 7.20 -1.79 13.04
CA ILE A 63 5.85 -1.54 12.52
C ILE A 63 5.92 -0.67 11.26
N PHE A 64 6.71 0.40 11.29
CA PHE A 64 6.96 1.22 10.10
C PHE A 64 7.56 0.39 8.96
N LEU A 65 8.51 -0.49 9.25
CA LEU A 65 9.08 -1.34 8.21
C LEU A 65 8.02 -2.25 7.58
N SER A 66 7.14 -2.85 8.38
CA SER A 66 6.03 -3.69 7.89
C SER A 66 5.03 -2.89 7.03
N LEU A 67 4.68 -1.67 7.44
CA LEU A 67 3.83 -0.77 6.66
C LEU A 67 4.47 -0.41 5.31
N ASN A 68 5.79 -0.22 5.26
CA ASN A 68 6.51 -0.02 4.01
C ASN A 68 6.40 -1.22 3.07
N TYR A 69 6.56 -2.45 3.57
CA TYR A 69 6.39 -3.65 2.75
C TYR A 69 4.96 -3.79 2.23
N LEU A 70 3.95 -3.42 3.03
CA LEU A 70 2.56 -3.38 2.60
C LEU A 70 2.37 -2.34 1.48
N LYS A 71 2.92 -1.13 1.65
CA LYS A 71 2.88 -0.05 0.66
C LYS A 71 3.51 -0.48 -0.67
N ILE A 72 4.66 -1.16 -0.63
CA ILE A 72 5.33 -1.73 -1.81
C ILE A 72 4.43 -2.76 -2.50
N GLY A 73 3.79 -3.65 -1.73
CA GLY A 73 2.86 -4.64 -2.27
C GLY A 73 1.66 -4.01 -2.99
N VAL A 74 1.07 -2.96 -2.41
CA VAL A 74 -0.06 -2.23 -3.02
C VAL A 74 0.35 -1.56 -4.33
N LEU A 75 1.47 -0.82 -4.31
CA LEU A 75 1.97 -0.13 -5.51
C LEU A 75 2.32 -1.12 -6.62
N TYR A 76 2.99 -2.23 -6.29
CA TYR A 76 3.34 -3.25 -7.26
C TYR A 76 2.10 -3.91 -7.89
N GLY A 77 1.08 -4.23 -7.08
CA GLY A 77 -0.15 -4.83 -7.57
C GLY A 77 -0.92 -3.92 -8.52
N LEU A 78 -1.08 -2.63 -8.17
CA LEU A 78 -1.75 -1.65 -9.02
C LEU A 78 -0.97 -1.38 -10.31
N PHE A 79 0.36 -1.33 -10.22
CA PHE A 79 1.24 -1.16 -11.38
C PHE A 79 1.13 -2.33 -12.37
N MET A 80 1.14 -3.57 -11.86
CA MET A 80 0.92 -4.75 -12.70
C MET A 80 -0.46 -4.76 -13.35
N ASP A 81 -1.49 -4.30 -12.64
CA ASP A 81 -2.83 -4.26 -13.20
C ASP A 81 -3.01 -3.18 -14.28
N ALA A 82 -2.38 -2.00 -14.08
CA ALA A 82 -2.34 -0.95 -15.09
C ALA A 82 -1.70 -1.42 -16.42
N PHE A 83 -0.69 -2.29 -16.36
CA PHE A 83 -0.12 -2.89 -17.57
C PHE A 83 -1.10 -3.80 -18.32
N LYS A 84 -1.97 -4.53 -17.61
CA LYS A 84 -2.97 -5.39 -18.27
C LYS A 84 -4.00 -4.59 -19.07
N LEU A 85 -4.28 -3.36 -18.65
CA LEU A 85 -5.21 -2.46 -19.33
C LEU A 85 -4.55 -1.71 -20.50
N GLY A 86 -3.21 -1.67 -20.56
CA GLY A 86 -2.43 -0.92 -21.55
C GLY A 86 -1.89 -1.75 -22.72
N SER A 87 -2.17 -3.05 -22.79
CA SER A 87 -1.83 -3.96 -23.90
C SER A 87 -3.04 -4.26 -24.78
#